data_AF-A0AA88SA92-F1
#
_entry.id   AF-A0AA88SA92-F1
#
_cell.length_a   1.000
_cell.length_b   1.000
_cell.length_c   1.000
_cell.angle_alpha   90.00
_cell.angle_beta   90.00
_cell.angle_gamma   90.00
#
_symmetry.space_group_name_H-M   'P 1'
#
loop_
_entity.id
_entity.type
_entity.pdbx_description
1 polymer ?
#
loop_
_entity_poly.entity_id
_entity_poly.type
_entity_poly.pdbx_seq_one_letter_code
_entity_poly.pdbx_strand_id
1 'polypeptide(L)'
;MDFKLPSRVLKTFYTCTIESVLTGSITSWFGNSTMQDRQVLQIVVQSAERTIHTEFPDLQDIYSTWCRTRARKIVKHLSHPNNGLFSLLRSGKRFHSLKANTERMKRSFFLQAIRSLNQETPRI
;
A
#
# COMPACT_ATOMS: atom_id res chain seq x y z
N MET A 1 -23.81 -18.34 28.87
CA MET A 1 -22.34 -18.55 28.88
C MET A 1 -21.73 -17.44 28.04
N ASP A 2 -21.44 -16.29 28.64
CA ASP A 2 -20.85 -15.15 27.93
C ASP A 2 -19.33 -15.35 27.84
N PHE A 3 -18.85 -15.79 26.68
CA PHE A 3 -17.41 -15.78 26.38
C PHE A 3 -16.95 -14.33 26.16
N LYS A 4 -16.71 -13.60 27.25
CA LYS A 4 -16.07 -12.28 27.18
C LYS A 4 -14.58 -12.47 26.93
N LEU A 5 -14.17 -12.42 25.65
CA LEU A 5 -12.76 -12.37 25.30
C LEU A 5 -12.11 -11.14 25.95
N PRO A 6 -10.86 -11.24 26.44
CA PRO A 6 -10.12 -10.08 26.93
C PRO A 6 -9.99 -9.02 25.82
N SER A 7 -10.27 -7.75 26.14
CA SER A 7 -10.22 -6.62 25.20
C SER A 7 -8.90 -6.56 24.41
N ARG A 8 -7.78 -6.90 25.05
CA ARG A 8 -6.47 -6.99 24.40
C ARG A 8 -6.41 -8.01 23.26
N VAL A 9 -7.05 -9.17 23.43
CA VAL A 9 -7.07 -10.23 22.40
C VAL A 9 -7.92 -9.78 21.21
N LEU A 10 -9.08 -9.17 21.47
CA LEU A 10 -9.94 -8.59 20.44
C LEU A 10 -9.18 -7.51 19.65
N LYS A 11 -8.51 -6.59 20.35
CA LYS A 11 -7.69 -5.55 19.74
C LYS A 11 -6.62 -6.14 18.83
N THR A 12 -5.82 -7.08 19.33
CA THR A 12 -4.77 -7.71 18.51
C THR A 12 -5.35 -8.47 17.32
N PHE A 13 -6.46 -9.19 17.50
CA PHE A 13 -7.11 -9.93 16.42
C PHE A 13 -7.62 -9.02 15.30
N TYR A 14 -8.37 -7.97 15.64
CA TYR A 14 -8.91 -7.03 14.64
C TYR A 14 -7.81 -6.23 13.96
N THR A 15 -6.82 -5.73 14.73
CA THR A 15 -5.65 -5.06 14.16
C THR A 15 -4.92 -5.97 13.19
N CYS A 16 -4.54 -7.18 13.61
CA CYS A 16 -3.80 -8.12 12.77
C CYS A 16 -4.60 -8.56 11.53
N THR A 17 -5.91 -8.77 11.65
CA THR A 17 -6.75 -9.19 10.53
C THR A 17 -6.86 -8.09 9.48
N ILE A 18 -7.15 -6.87 9.92
CA ILE A 18 -7.25 -5.71 9.03
C ILE A 18 -5.89 -5.41 8.40
N GLU A 19 -4.84 -5.38 9.21
CA GLU A 19 -3.47 -5.23 8.73
C GLU A 19 -3.12 -6.33 7.73
N SER A 20 -3.43 -7.60 7.99
CA SER A 20 -3.11 -8.72 7.08
C SER A 20 -3.85 -8.62 5.74
N VAL A 21 -5.15 -8.33 5.77
CA VAL A 21 -5.97 -8.19 4.55
C VAL A 21 -5.52 -6.99 3.71
N LEU A 22 -5.31 -5.85 4.36
CA LEU A 22 -4.78 -4.65 3.69
C LEU A 22 -3.36 -4.92 3.20
N THR A 23 -2.44 -5.35 4.06
CA THR A 23 -1.03 -5.58 3.74
C THR A 23 -0.80 -6.62 2.65
N GLY A 24 -1.53 -7.74 2.70
CA GLY A 24 -1.28 -8.89 1.83
C GLY A 24 -1.58 -8.61 0.36
N SER A 25 -2.53 -7.72 0.09
CA SER A 25 -3.03 -7.54 -1.28
C SER A 25 -3.39 -6.11 -1.69
N ILE A 26 -3.38 -5.10 -0.81
CA ILE A 26 -3.83 -3.73 -1.16
C ILE A 26 -3.11 -3.18 -2.40
N THR A 27 -1.83 -3.52 -2.58
CA THR A 27 -1.05 -3.11 -3.76
C THR A 27 -1.60 -3.64 -5.10
N SER A 28 -2.34 -4.75 -5.13
CA SER A 28 -2.86 -5.32 -6.37
C SER A 28 -4.19 -4.68 -6.83
N TRP A 29 -5.04 -4.26 -5.90
CA TRP A 29 -6.41 -3.80 -6.22
C TRP A 29 -6.67 -2.32 -5.90
N PHE A 30 -6.03 -1.73 -4.89
CA PHE A 30 -6.39 -0.40 -4.38
C PHE A 30 -6.20 0.74 -5.39
N GLY A 31 -5.15 0.66 -6.22
CA GLY A 31 -4.98 1.67 -7.27
C GLY A 31 -6.15 1.70 -8.25
N ASN A 32 -6.80 0.56 -8.48
CA ASN A 32 -7.96 0.42 -9.38
C ASN A 32 -9.32 0.56 -8.68
N SER A 33 -9.36 0.71 -7.35
CA SER A 33 -10.61 0.83 -6.62
C SER A 33 -11.32 2.16 -6.90
N THR A 34 -12.64 2.13 -6.86
CA THR A 34 -13.47 3.32 -7.00
C THR A 34 -13.44 4.17 -5.72
N MET A 35 -13.92 5.41 -5.80
CA MET A 35 -14.05 6.26 -4.62
C MET A 35 -15.02 5.65 -3.59
N GLN A 36 -16.07 4.99 -4.07
CA GLN A 36 -17.04 4.29 -3.22
C GLN A 36 -16.38 3.13 -2.46
N ASP A 37 -15.58 2.30 -3.14
CA ASP A 37 -14.84 1.21 -2.49
C ASP A 37 -13.94 1.73 -1.38
N ARG A 38 -13.22 2.84 -1.64
CA ARG A 38 -12.33 3.47 -0.66
C ARG A 38 -13.08 4.01 0.54
N GLN A 39 -14.26 4.59 0.34
CA GLN A 39 -15.11 5.07 1.43
C GLN A 39 -15.58 3.91 2.32
N VAL A 40 -16.04 2.80 1.71
CA VAL A 40 -16.46 1.60 2.46
C VAL A 40 -15.30 1.05 3.28
N LEU A 41 -14.11 0.96 2.69
CA LEU A 41 -12.91 0.50 3.40
C LEU A 41 -12.51 1.44 4.53
N GLN A 42 -12.62 2.76 4.34
CA GLN A 42 -12.33 3.73 5.40
C GLN A 42 -13.29 3.57 6.58
N ILE A 43 -14.57 3.26 6.33
CA ILE A 43 -15.55 2.98 7.40
C ILE A 43 -15.13 1.73 8.20
N VAL A 44 -14.62 0.70 7.54
CA VAL A 44 -14.09 -0.50 8.21
C VAL A 44 -12.90 -0.15 9.10
N VAL A 45 -11.96 0.65 8.58
CA VAL A 45 -10.81 1.14 9.35
C VAL A 45 -11.27 1.95 10.58
N GLN A 46 -12.18 2.91 10.39
CA GLN A 46 -12.74 3.70 11.50
C GLN A 46 -13.48 2.86 12.54
N SER A 47 -14.19 1.81 12.12
CA SER A 47 -14.88 0.90 13.03
C SER A 47 -13.88 0.12 13.88
N ALA A 48 -12.73 -0.25 13.30
CA ALA A 48 -11.64 -0.86 14.02
C ALA A 48 -11.01 0.11 15.01
N GLU A 49 -10.70 1.34 14.58
CA GLU A 49 -10.17 2.42 15.44
C GLU A 49 -11.03 2.62 16.69
N ARG A 50 -12.37 2.69 16.51
CA ARG A 50 -13.33 2.83 17.62
C ARG A 50 -13.28 1.64 18.58
N THR A 51 -13.09 0.43 18.06
CA THR A 51 -13.03 -0.80 18.86
C THR A 51 -11.72 -0.89 19.65
N ILE A 52 -10.62 -0.42 19.07
CA ILE A 52 -9.28 -0.55 19.66
C ILE A 52 -8.79 0.70 20.39
N HIS A 53 -9.54 1.81 20.29
CA HIS A 53 -9.18 3.14 20.79
C HIS A 53 -7.77 3.57 20.35
N THR A 54 -7.46 3.40 19.07
CA THR A 54 -6.16 3.77 18.48
C THR A 54 -6.39 4.21 17.05
N GLU A 55 -5.77 5.32 16.68
CA GLU A 55 -5.82 5.85 15.32
C GLU A 55 -5.03 4.95 14.36
N PHE A 56 -5.60 4.69 13.19
CA PHE A 56 -4.96 4.03 12.07
C PHE A 56 -4.49 5.08 11.06
N PRO A 57 -3.41 4.81 10.31
CA PRO A 57 -3.03 5.66 9.19
C PRO A 57 -4.14 5.67 8.12
N ASP A 58 -4.24 6.76 7.37
CA ASP A 58 -5.18 6.83 6.25
C ASP A 58 -4.92 5.70 5.24
N LEU A 59 -5.97 5.19 4.62
CA LEU A 59 -5.88 4.07 3.69
C LEU A 59 -4.96 4.37 2.49
N GLN A 60 -4.90 5.62 2.04
CA GLN A 60 -3.98 6.08 1.00
C GLN A 60 -2.52 6.04 1.46
N ASP A 61 -2.26 6.39 2.72
CA ASP A 61 -0.91 6.35 3.32
C ASP A 61 -0.44 4.91 3.53
N ILE A 62 -1.34 4.04 3.98
CA ILE A 62 -1.12 2.59 4.04
C ILE A 62 -0.72 2.09 2.65
N TYR A 63 -1.55 2.35 1.64
CA TYR A 63 -1.27 1.92 0.26
C TYR A 63 0.07 2.45 -0.27
N SER A 64 0.36 3.73 -0.07
CA SER A 64 1.58 4.37 -0.57
C SER A 64 2.82 3.80 0.12
N THR A 65 2.77 3.62 1.44
CA THR A 65 3.84 3.00 2.23
C THR A 65 4.10 1.57 1.80
N TRP A 66 3.05 0.79 1.52
CA TRP A 66 3.17 -0.58 1.02
C TRP A 66 3.72 -0.65 -0.39
N CYS A 67 3.20 0.17 -1.32
CA CYS A 67 3.70 0.26 -2.69
C CYS A 67 5.21 0.49 -2.70
N ARG A 68 5.64 1.45 -1.89
CA ARG A 68 7.04 1.82 -1.71
C ARG A 68 7.88 0.69 -1.11
N THR A 69 7.42 0.10 -0.01
CA THR A 69 8.14 -0.99 0.65
C THR A 69 8.32 -2.19 -0.28
N ARG A 70 7.27 -2.57 -1.00
CA ARG A 70 7.31 -3.65 -1.98
C ARG A 70 8.25 -3.32 -3.14
N ALA A 71 8.18 -2.11 -3.68
CA ALA A 71 9.06 -1.69 -4.78
C ALA A 71 10.52 -1.67 -4.37
N ARG A 72 10.86 -1.18 -3.17
CA ARG A 72 12.24 -1.23 -2.64
C ARG A 72 12.75 -2.67 -2.50
N LYS A 73 11.89 -3.61 -2.07
CA LYS A 73 12.25 -5.04 -2.02
C LYS A 73 12.56 -5.58 -3.42
N ILE A 74 11.74 -5.24 -4.42
CA ILE A 74 11.96 -5.63 -5.82
C ILE A 74 13.29 -5.06 -6.34
N VAL A 75 13.53 -3.76 -6.13
CA VAL A 75 14.75 -3.06 -6.56
C VAL A 75 16.00 -3.67 -5.92
N LYS A 76 15.94 -3.97 -4.61
CA LYS A 76 17.07 -4.57 -3.88
C LYS A 76 17.39 -5.98 -4.34
N HIS A 77 16.40 -6.72 -4.82
CA HIS A 77 16.54 -8.12 -5.20
C HIS A 77 16.80 -8.26 -6.70
N LEU A 78 18.08 -8.27 -7.11
CA LEU A 78 18.48 -8.25 -8.52
C LEU A 78 17.90 -9.41 -9.35
N SER A 79 17.78 -10.61 -8.79
CA SER A 79 17.20 -11.78 -9.47
C SER A 79 15.66 -11.77 -9.54
N HIS A 80 15.00 -10.72 -9.05
CA HIS A 80 13.55 -10.64 -9.10
C HIS A 80 13.08 -10.42 -10.54
N PRO A 81 12.06 -11.15 -11.04
CA PRO A 81 11.64 -11.07 -12.45
C PRO A 81 11.21 -9.66 -12.88
N ASN A 82 10.61 -8.91 -11.96
CA ASN A 82 10.17 -7.53 -12.21
C ASN A 82 11.22 -6.47 -11.84
N ASN A 83 12.47 -6.83 -11.49
CA ASN A 83 13.51 -5.86 -11.14
C ASN A 83 13.78 -4.88 -12.30
N GLY A 84 13.80 -5.38 -13.54
CA GLY A 84 14.01 -4.57 -14.75
C GLY A 84 12.95 -3.49 -15.01
N LEU A 85 11.76 -3.60 -14.41
CA LEU A 85 10.73 -2.55 -14.48
C LEU A 85 11.08 -1.33 -13.62
N PHE A 86 12.00 -1.48 -12.66
CA PHE A 86 12.47 -0.42 -11.78
C PHE A 86 13.92 -0.05 -12.09
N SER A 87 14.17 0.36 -13.32
CA SER A 87 15.47 0.87 -13.74
C SER A 87 15.65 2.35 -13.34
N LEU A 88 16.84 2.71 -12.86
CA LEU A 88 17.20 4.09 -12.57
C LEU A 88 17.70 4.79 -13.86
N LEU A 89 17.41 6.08 -13.98
CA LEU A 89 18.06 6.98 -14.94
C LEU A 89 19.56 7.01 -14.69
N ARG A 90 20.35 7.44 -15.69
CA ARG A 90 21.80 7.59 -15.58
C ARG A 90 22.25 8.48 -14.40
N SER A 91 21.39 9.40 -13.96
CA SER A 91 21.65 10.23 -12.78
C SER A 91 21.61 9.47 -11.45
N GLY A 92 21.10 8.24 -11.43
CA GLY A 92 20.93 7.41 -10.23
C GLY A 92 19.85 7.89 -9.26
N LYS A 93 19.18 9.01 -9.57
CA LYS A 93 18.22 9.66 -8.66
C LYS A 93 16.79 9.21 -8.89
N ARG A 94 16.35 9.12 -10.14
CA ARG A 94 14.96 8.83 -10.49
C ARG A 94 14.85 7.52 -11.26
N PHE A 95 13.75 6.82 -11.07
CA PHE A 95 13.36 5.65 -11.85
C PHE A 95 12.77 6.07 -13.20
N HIS A 96 13.01 5.26 -14.22
CA HIS A 96 12.38 5.40 -15.53
C HIS A 96 10.86 5.27 -15.41
N SER A 97 10.14 6.23 -15.99
CA SER A 97 8.69 6.13 -16.13
C SER A 97 8.33 5.05 -17.14
N LEU A 98 7.38 4.17 -16.78
CA LEU A 98 6.79 3.21 -17.71
C LEU A 98 5.73 3.89 -18.57
N LYS A 99 5.70 3.55 -19.86
CA LYS A 99 4.62 3.98 -20.76
C LYS A 99 3.33 3.26 -20.38
N ALA A 100 2.25 4.01 -20.21
CA ALA A 100 0.92 3.44 -19.97
C ALA A 100 -0.15 4.19 -20.76
N ASN A 101 -0.86 3.45 -21.61
CA ASN A 101 -1.88 3.99 -22.49
C ASN A 101 -3.29 3.93 -21.88
N THR A 102 -3.47 3.18 -20.79
CA THR A 102 -4.78 2.99 -20.14
C THR A 102 -4.75 3.44 -18.68
N GLU A 103 -5.86 3.97 -18.18
CA GLU A 103 -5.99 4.36 -16.77
C GLU A 103 -5.76 3.18 -15.83
N ARG A 104 -6.25 1.99 -16.20
CA ARG A 104 -5.99 0.74 -15.46
C ARG A 104 -4.49 0.48 -15.26
N MET A 105 -3.68 0.65 -16.30
CA MET A 105 -2.24 0.48 -16.19
C MET A 105 -1.58 1.60 -15.37
N LYS A 106 -2.00 2.86 -15.57
CA LYS A 106 -1.52 4.01 -14.76
C LYS A 106 -1.83 3.87 -13.27
N ARG A 107 -2.89 3.15 -12.94
CA ARG A 107 -3.35 2.85 -11.58
C ARG A 107 -2.77 1.55 -11.01
N SER A 108 -2.04 0.77 -11.81
CA SER A 108 -1.39 -0.45 -11.32
C SER A 108 -0.27 -0.16 -10.33
N PHE A 109 0.08 -1.20 -9.54
CA PHE A 109 1.19 -1.18 -8.59
C PHE A 109 2.47 -0.58 -9.18
N PHE A 110 2.92 -1.04 -10.35
CA PHE A 110 4.24 -0.68 -10.89
C PHE A 110 4.37 0.82 -11.16
N LEU A 111 3.38 1.41 -11.83
CA LEU A 111 3.42 2.83 -12.16
C LEU A 111 3.20 3.72 -10.94
N GLN A 112 2.33 3.30 -10.02
CA GLN A 112 2.11 4.02 -8.76
C GLN A 112 3.38 4.00 -7.90
N ALA A 113 4.02 2.84 -7.77
CA ALA A 113 5.26 2.70 -7.03
C ALA A 113 6.41 3.54 -7.60
N ILE A 114 6.60 3.55 -8.93
CA ILE A 114 7.63 4.39 -9.58
C ILE A 114 7.37 5.88 -9.32
N ARG A 115 6.10 6.32 -9.40
CA ARG A 115 5.73 7.71 -9.10
C ARG A 115 6.02 8.07 -7.65
N SER A 116 5.63 7.22 -6.69
CA SER A 116 5.90 7.43 -5.28
C SER A 116 7.39 7.49 -4.98
N LEU A 117 8.19 6.56 -5.53
CA LEU A 117 9.65 6.56 -5.35
C LEU A 117 10.30 7.82 -5.94
N ASN A 118 9.83 8.29 -7.09
CA ASN A 118 10.36 9.50 -7.73
C ASN A 118 9.99 10.79 -6.99
N GLN A 119 8.88 10.81 -6.26
CA GLN A 119 8.48 11.94 -5.41
C GLN A 119 9.33 12.06 -4.14
N GLU A 120 9.91 10.96 -3.66
CA GLU A 120 10.78 10.93 -2.49
C GLU A 120 12.19 11.45 -2.75
N THR A 121 12.68 11.33 -3.97
CA THR A 121 13.98 11.91 -4.29
C THR A 121 13.95 13.42 -4.12
N PRO A 122 14.83 14.02 -3.29
CA PRO A 122 14.81 15.45 -3.06
C PRO A 122 14.95 16.19 -4.39
N ARG A 123 14.01 17.10 -4.64
CA ARG A 123 14.15 18.12 -5.67
C ARG A 123 15.20 19.08 -5.10
N ILE A 124 16.43 18.96 -5.59
CA ILE A 124 17.50 19.93 -5.35
C ILE A 124 17.03 21.29 -5.87
#